data_AF-A0AAD9CIX8-F1
#
_entry.id   AF-A0AAD9CIX8-F1
#
_cell.length_a   1.000
_cell.length_b   1.000
_cell.length_c   1.000
_cell.angle_alpha   90.00
_cell.angle_beta   90.00
_cell.angle_gamma   90.00
#
_symmetry.space_group_name_H-M   'P 1'
#
loop_
_entity.id
_entity.type
_entity.pdbx_description
1 polymer ?
#
loop_
_entity_poly.entity_id
_entity_poly.type
_entity_poly.pdbx_seq_one_letter_code
_entity_poly.pdbx_strand_id
1 'polypeptide(L)'
;MNEVDYDEADLMEIDRCEQSALCGAENEQDIDMLPCDGEKADKQRDDLDVSQGLVNGSFATLARKLTCKAPLSYTHFPQIANRGGGGVAVYVKNHIQVCEKEYVHNVTDLEFLSLKVQAPVSALIAAVYRPPDYSVRSFLSNLGSLLDSLEIMDCHPIIVCGDFNENLLSNAGKPILEMFQSRGYAQLITATTTEKNTLLDLIFISQPQRCLHSGVMNTYYSYHNPVFCVVSSNSV
;
A
#
# COMPACT_ATOMS: atom_id res chain seq x y z
N MET A 1 29.12 -6.88 -6.16
CA MET A 1 27.99 -6.40 -5.34
C MET A 1 26.78 -6.98 -6.04
N ASN A 2 26.12 -7.96 -5.42
CA ASN A 2 25.19 -8.84 -6.14
C ASN A 2 23.97 -8.02 -6.58
N GLU A 3 23.81 -7.83 -7.89
CA GLU A 3 22.55 -7.39 -8.48
C GLU A 3 21.51 -8.44 -8.11
N VAL A 4 20.51 -8.05 -7.34
CA VAL A 4 19.30 -8.86 -7.21
C VAL A 4 18.67 -8.80 -8.59
N ASP A 5 18.70 -9.92 -9.31
CA ASP A 5 18.15 -10.04 -10.66
C ASP A 5 16.62 -9.97 -10.54
N TYR A 6 16.08 -8.76 -10.58
CA TYR A 6 14.64 -8.54 -10.57
C TYR A 6 14.10 -9.00 -11.92
N ASP A 7 13.01 -9.76 -11.90
CA ASP A 7 12.33 -10.11 -13.14
C ASP A 7 11.80 -8.81 -13.75
N GLU A 8 12.33 -8.40 -14.91
CA GLU A 8 11.82 -7.28 -15.70
C GLU A 8 10.30 -7.39 -15.91
N ALA A 9 9.73 -8.60 -15.91
CA ALA A 9 8.29 -8.81 -15.94
C ALA A 9 7.56 -8.26 -14.69
N ASP A 10 8.16 -8.40 -13.50
CA ASP A 10 7.59 -7.89 -12.24
C ASP A 10 7.62 -6.34 -12.24
N LEU A 11 8.70 -5.72 -12.74
CA LEU A 11 8.79 -4.26 -12.89
C LEU A 11 7.76 -3.72 -13.88
N MET A 12 7.62 -4.37 -15.04
CA MET A 12 6.60 -4.01 -16.03
C MET A 12 5.17 -4.17 -15.50
N GLU A 13 4.94 -5.12 -14.59
CA GLU A 13 3.64 -5.32 -13.95
C GLU A 13 3.32 -4.24 -12.91
N ILE A 14 4.33 -3.81 -12.14
CA ILE A 14 4.22 -2.67 -11.22
C ILE A 14 3.86 -1.40 -12.00
N ASP A 15 4.61 -1.09 -13.07
CA ASP A 15 4.36 0.08 -13.92
C ASP A 15 2.95 0.04 -14.54
N ARG A 16 2.49 -1.14 -14.99
CA ARG A 16 1.14 -1.33 -15.53
C ARG A 16 0.06 -1.12 -14.48
N CYS A 17 0.28 -1.62 -13.26
CA CYS A 17 -0.65 -1.41 -12.15
C CYS A 17 -0.78 0.07 -11.80
N GLU A 18 0.35 0.80 -11.76
CA GLU A 18 0.38 2.25 -11.54
C GLU A 18 -0.40 2.99 -12.64
N GLN A 19 -0.12 2.71 -13.92
CA GLN A 19 -0.88 3.28 -15.05
C GLN A 19 -2.38 2.99 -14.95
N SER A 20 -2.78 1.77 -14.61
CA SER A 20 -4.20 1.40 -14.46
C SER A 20 -4.90 2.16 -13.34
N ALA A 21 -4.19 2.43 -12.23
CA ALA A 21 -4.72 3.18 -11.10
C ALA A 21 -4.89 4.66 -11.44
N LEU A 22 -3.97 5.23 -12.22
CA LEU A 22 -4.03 6.61 -12.69
C LEU A 22 -5.14 6.81 -13.75
N CYS A 23 -5.32 5.87 -14.69
CA CYS A 23 -6.33 5.98 -15.75
C CYS A 23 -7.77 5.75 -15.26
N GLY A 24 -7.98 5.01 -14.17
CA GLY A 24 -9.32 4.77 -13.61
C GLY A 24 -9.98 6.02 -13.02
N ALA A 25 -9.19 7.05 -12.69
CA ALA A 25 -9.66 8.30 -12.11
C ALA A 25 -10.31 9.27 -13.12
N GLU A 26 -10.23 9.00 -14.42
CA GLU A 26 -10.75 9.89 -15.47
C GLU A 26 -12.21 9.58 -15.90
N ASN A 27 -12.85 8.51 -15.39
CA ASN A 27 -14.15 8.02 -15.87
C ASN A 27 -15.24 7.85 -14.79
N GLU A 28 -15.27 8.67 -13.74
CA GLU A 28 -16.44 8.74 -12.83
C GLU A 28 -17.43 9.82 -13.32
N GLN A 29 -18.36 9.43 -14.20
CA GLN A 29 -19.61 10.17 -14.41
C GLN A 29 -20.75 9.48 -13.63
N ASP A 30 -21.30 10.23 -12.68
CA ASP A 30 -22.62 10.13 -12.04
C ASP A 30 -23.28 8.74 -11.96
N ILE A 31 -23.22 8.11 -10.77
CA ILE A 31 -24.20 7.11 -10.37
C ILE A 31 -24.78 7.50 -9.00
N ASP A 32 -26.06 7.86 -9.01
CA ASP A 32 -26.87 8.23 -7.85
C ASP A 32 -26.90 7.11 -6.79
N MET A 33 -26.66 7.50 -5.54
CA MET A 33 -26.74 6.65 -4.36
C MET A 33 -28.20 6.54 -3.88
N LEU A 34 -28.82 5.37 -4.03
CA LEU A 34 -30.06 5.03 -3.32
C LEU A 34 -29.74 4.27 -2.02
N PRO A 35 -30.45 4.54 -0.91
CA PRO A 35 -30.18 3.91 0.38
C PRO A 35 -30.85 2.54 0.46
N CYS A 36 -30.13 1.53 0.96
CA CYS A 36 -30.66 0.18 1.14
C CYS A 36 -30.89 -0.11 2.63
N ASP A 37 -32.14 0.06 3.06
CA ASP A 37 -32.70 -0.70 4.17
C ASP A 37 -33.13 -2.09 3.67
N GLY A 38 -32.83 -3.12 4.47
CA GLY A 38 -33.72 -4.27 4.67
C GLY A 38 -33.87 -5.35 3.58
N GLU A 39 -33.53 -6.57 3.99
CA GLU A 39 -34.06 -7.87 3.52
C GLU A 39 -33.38 -8.63 2.37
N LYS A 40 -33.23 -9.93 2.63
CA LYS A 40 -32.52 -10.95 1.85
C LYS A 40 -33.24 -11.23 0.53
N ALA A 41 -32.46 -11.27 -0.56
CA ALA A 41 -32.79 -12.10 -1.71
C ALA A 41 -31.52 -12.77 -2.23
N ASP A 42 -31.58 -14.10 -2.27
CA ASP A 42 -30.66 -15.01 -2.94
C ASP A 42 -30.56 -14.64 -4.43
N LYS A 43 -29.38 -14.21 -4.87
CA LYS A 43 -29.00 -14.14 -6.28
C LYS A 43 -27.52 -14.48 -6.40
N GLN A 44 -27.26 -15.55 -7.14
CA GLN A 44 -25.97 -15.86 -7.77
C GLN A 44 -25.33 -14.57 -8.28
N ARG A 45 -24.15 -14.24 -7.76
CA ARG A 45 -23.29 -13.23 -8.38
C ARG A 45 -22.59 -13.95 -9.51
N ASP A 46 -22.96 -13.59 -10.73
CA ASP A 46 -22.27 -14.03 -11.93
C ASP A 46 -20.81 -13.58 -11.84
N ASP A 47 -19.90 -14.55 -11.92
CA ASP A 47 -18.49 -14.35 -12.13
C ASP A 47 -18.32 -13.56 -13.44
N LEU A 48 -17.76 -12.35 -13.35
CA LEU A 48 -17.32 -11.59 -14.52
C LEU A 48 -16.12 -12.33 -15.13
N ASP A 49 -16.45 -13.21 -16.07
CA ASP A 49 -15.53 -13.88 -16.99
C ASP A 49 -14.87 -12.81 -17.90
N VAL A 50 -13.65 -12.42 -17.55
CA VAL A 50 -12.76 -11.67 -18.45
C VAL A 50 -11.96 -12.68 -19.27
N SER A 51 -12.66 -13.49 -20.06
CA SER A 51 -12.07 -14.19 -21.20
C SER A 51 -12.74 -13.70 -22.48
N GLN A 52 -12.07 -12.81 -23.19
CA GLN A 52 -12.03 -12.83 -24.66
C GLN A 52 -11.00 -11.83 -25.25
N GLY A 53 -9.84 -12.39 -25.60
CA GLY A 53 -8.94 -11.94 -26.69
C GLY A 53 -7.83 -10.94 -26.33
N LEU A 54 -6.55 -11.12 -26.64
CA LEU A 54 -5.81 -12.12 -27.41
C LEU A 54 -4.31 -12.07 -27.00
N VAL A 55 -3.70 -13.25 -26.85
CA VAL A 55 -2.38 -13.71 -27.34
C VAL A 55 -1.13 -12.81 -27.13
N ASN A 56 -0.14 -13.40 -26.44
CA ASN A 56 1.25 -12.98 -26.14
C ASN A 56 1.46 -12.22 -24.81
N GLY A 57 1.44 -12.96 -23.69
CA GLY A 57 1.88 -12.44 -22.38
C GLY A 57 1.43 -13.28 -21.18
N SER A 58 1.72 -14.58 -21.17
CA SER A 58 1.16 -15.58 -20.22
C SER A 58 1.64 -15.53 -18.76
N PHE A 59 1.98 -14.35 -18.21
CA PHE A 59 2.30 -14.20 -16.78
C PHE A 59 1.31 -13.31 -16.01
N ALA A 60 0.69 -12.33 -16.67
CA ALA A 60 -0.21 -11.36 -16.01
C ALA A 60 -1.61 -11.93 -15.63
N THR A 61 -1.92 -13.17 -16.00
CA THR A 61 -3.25 -13.78 -15.76
C THR A 61 -3.38 -14.45 -14.39
N LEU A 62 -2.34 -14.41 -13.53
CA LEU A 62 -2.30 -15.15 -12.28
C LEU A 62 -2.15 -14.25 -11.03
N ALA A 63 -2.85 -13.14 -11.00
CA ALA A 63 -2.81 -12.23 -9.87
C ALA A 63 -4.16 -11.61 -9.49
N ARG A 64 -4.31 -11.33 -8.19
CA ARG A 64 -5.49 -10.67 -7.63
C ARG A 64 -5.11 -9.27 -7.16
N LYS A 65 -5.65 -8.25 -7.82
CA LYS A 65 -5.66 -6.87 -7.28
C LYS A 65 -6.61 -6.83 -6.11
N LEU A 66 -6.12 -6.47 -4.93
CA LEU A 66 -6.95 -6.13 -3.78
C LEU A 66 -7.14 -4.63 -3.80
N THR A 67 -8.38 -4.26 -4.14
CA THR A 67 -9.11 -2.99 -4.09
C THR A 67 -8.30 -1.70 -3.97
N CYS A 68 -8.56 -0.75 -4.87
CA CYS A 68 -8.21 0.66 -4.71
C CYS A 68 -9.12 1.32 -3.66
N LYS A 69 -8.58 1.75 -2.53
CA LYS A 69 -9.30 2.65 -1.62
C LYS A 69 -9.04 4.10 -2.07
N ALA A 70 -9.99 4.60 -2.86
CA ALA A 70 -10.11 6.00 -3.28
C ALA A 70 -10.57 6.88 -2.09
N PRO A 71 -10.61 8.23 -2.22
CA PRO A 71 -10.52 9.22 -1.14
C PRO A 71 -11.64 9.28 -0.07
N LEU A 72 -12.55 8.31 -0.05
CA LEU A 72 -13.65 8.19 0.92
C LEU A 72 -13.18 8.04 2.38
N SER A 73 -11.87 7.92 2.62
CA SER A 73 -11.28 7.90 3.97
C SER A 73 -11.30 9.26 4.66
N TYR A 74 -11.38 10.38 3.91
CA TYR A 74 -11.32 11.73 4.47
C TYR A 74 -12.69 12.29 4.90
N THR A 75 -13.35 11.62 5.85
CA THR A 75 -14.66 12.05 6.35
C THR A 75 -14.67 13.45 6.95
N HIS A 76 -13.54 13.93 7.48
CA HIS A 76 -13.40 15.27 8.06
C HIS A 76 -12.70 16.27 7.13
N PHE A 77 -12.15 15.82 5.99
CA PHE A 77 -11.45 16.65 5.01
C PHE A 77 -12.02 16.47 3.59
N PRO A 78 -13.27 16.89 3.32
CA PRO A 78 -13.92 16.69 2.03
C PRO A 78 -13.19 17.38 0.85
N GLN A 79 -12.39 18.41 1.13
CA GLN A 79 -11.56 19.08 0.11
C GLN A 79 -10.39 18.21 -0.36
N ILE A 80 -9.92 17.28 0.48
CA ILE A 80 -8.90 16.29 0.14
C ILE A 80 -9.57 15.09 -0.52
N ALA A 81 -10.75 14.69 -0.03
CA ALA A 81 -11.58 13.65 -0.63
C ALA A 81 -11.95 13.95 -2.11
N ASN A 82 -12.19 15.22 -2.43
CA ASN A 82 -12.62 15.63 -3.77
C ASN A 82 -11.47 15.97 -4.74
N ARG A 83 -10.21 15.80 -4.33
CA ARG A 83 -9.07 15.88 -5.27
C ARG A 83 -8.90 14.50 -5.89
N GLY A 84 -9.22 14.36 -7.18
CA GLY A 84 -8.84 13.17 -7.93
C GLY A 84 -7.31 12.94 -7.88
N GLY A 85 -6.88 11.69 -7.98
CA GLY A 85 -5.46 11.32 -8.07
C GLY A 85 -4.79 10.84 -6.78
N GLY A 86 -5.55 10.37 -5.78
CA GLY A 86 -5.04 9.72 -4.56
C GLY A 86 -5.55 8.29 -4.39
N GLY A 87 -4.96 7.54 -3.46
CA GLY A 87 -5.43 6.22 -3.07
C GLY A 87 -4.31 5.21 -2.85
N VAL A 88 -4.66 4.13 -2.15
CA VAL A 88 -3.79 2.97 -1.95
C VAL A 88 -4.40 1.75 -2.62
N ALA A 89 -3.55 0.95 -3.27
CA ALA A 89 -3.91 -0.35 -3.81
C ALA A 89 -2.84 -1.37 -3.42
N VAL A 90 -3.24 -2.63 -3.25
CA VAL A 90 -2.28 -3.71 -3.04
C VAL A 90 -2.50 -4.80 -4.07
N TYR A 91 -1.41 -5.16 -4.74
CA TYR A 91 -1.36 -6.28 -5.67
C TYR A 91 -0.82 -7.51 -4.96
N VAL A 92 -1.48 -8.65 -5.12
CA VAL A 92 -1.07 -9.92 -4.51
C VAL A 92 -0.99 -11.02 -5.56
N LYS A 93 0.18 -11.65 -5.69
CA LYS A 93 0.39 -12.83 -6.55
C LYS A 93 -0.50 -13.98 -6.05
N ASN A 94 -1.14 -14.74 -6.95
CA ASN A 94 -2.17 -15.72 -6.59
C ASN A 94 -1.74 -16.81 -5.61
N HIS A 95 -0.45 -17.17 -5.58
CA HIS A 95 0.06 -18.20 -4.67
C HIS A 95 0.28 -17.70 -3.24
N ILE A 96 0.13 -16.39 -2.99
CA ILE A 96 0.21 -15.78 -1.65
C ILE A 96 -1.18 -15.78 -1.03
N GLN A 97 -1.31 -16.43 0.12
CA GLN A 97 -2.57 -16.48 0.85
C GLN A 97 -2.68 -15.25 1.76
N VAL A 98 -3.72 -14.45 1.55
CA VAL A 98 -3.93 -13.21 2.30
C VAL A 98 -5.38 -13.07 2.77
N CYS A 99 -5.55 -12.34 3.86
CA CYS A 99 -6.83 -11.92 4.40
C CYS A 99 -6.80 -10.40 4.55
N GLU A 100 -7.63 -9.68 3.78
CA GLU A 100 -7.81 -8.24 3.92
C GLU A 100 -8.36 -7.92 5.32
N LYS A 101 -7.88 -6.82 5.90
CA LYS A 101 -8.31 -6.32 7.21
C LYS A 101 -9.12 -5.05 7.03
N GLU A 102 -10.40 -5.23 6.69
CA GLU A 102 -11.34 -4.13 6.45
C GLU A 102 -11.66 -3.31 7.71
N TYR A 103 -11.54 -3.89 8.91
CA TYR A 103 -11.88 -3.25 10.17
C TYR A 103 -10.62 -2.95 10.99
N VAL A 104 -10.02 -1.80 10.71
CA VAL A 104 -9.09 -1.14 11.63
C VAL A 104 -9.91 -0.07 12.36
N HIS A 105 -10.32 -0.37 13.59
CA HIS A 105 -11.22 0.51 14.34
C HIS A 105 -10.59 1.90 14.55
N ASN A 106 -11.42 2.95 14.49
CA ASN A 106 -11.05 4.34 14.81
C ASN A 106 -9.93 4.96 13.96
N VAL A 107 -9.67 4.46 12.76
CA VAL A 107 -8.81 5.15 11.79
C VAL A 107 -9.69 5.88 10.80
N THR A 108 -9.72 7.21 10.92
CA THR A 108 -10.36 8.12 9.95
C THR A 108 -9.29 8.94 9.25
N ASP A 109 -9.61 9.52 8.09
CA ASP A 109 -8.77 10.50 7.39
C ASP A 109 -7.35 10.00 7.12
N LEU A 110 -7.23 8.74 6.71
CA LEU A 110 -5.97 8.09 6.36
C LEU A 110 -6.18 7.17 5.16
N GLU A 111 -5.44 7.38 4.07
CA GLU A 111 -5.48 6.46 2.95
C GLU A 111 -4.57 5.26 3.25
N PHE A 112 -5.17 4.11 3.56
CA PHE A 112 -4.43 2.89 3.84
C PHE A 112 -5.19 1.63 3.44
N LEU A 113 -4.44 0.55 3.22
CA LEU A 113 -4.96 -0.81 3.09
C LEU A 113 -4.10 -1.73 3.94
N SER A 114 -4.72 -2.56 4.76
CA SER A 114 -4.03 -3.57 5.56
C SER A 114 -4.48 -4.99 5.22
N LEU A 115 -3.53 -5.90 5.23
CA LEU A 115 -3.76 -7.31 4.97
C LEU A 115 -2.87 -8.18 5.86
N LYS A 116 -3.40 -9.33 6.25
CA LYS A 116 -2.63 -10.40 6.89
C LYS A 116 -2.22 -11.40 5.82
N VAL A 117 -0.91 -11.57 5.63
CA VAL A 117 -0.36 -12.69 4.88
C VAL A 117 -0.41 -13.92 5.78
N GLN A 118 -1.01 -15.01 5.29
CA GLN A 118 -1.16 -16.28 5.98
C GLN A 118 -0.10 -17.29 5.52
N ALA A 119 0.23 -17.29 4.24
CA ALA A 119 1.24 -18.14 3.63
C ALA A 119 1.88 -17.44 2.41
N PRO A 120 3.17 -17.69 2.10
CA PRO A 120 4.07 -18.65 2.75
C PRO A 120 4.67 -18.14 4.08
N VAL A 121 4.49 -16.86 4.39
CA VAL A 121 5.02 -16.22 5.60
C VAL A 121 3.89 -15.52 6.33
N SER A 122 3.78 -15.73 7.64
CA SER A 122 2.89 -14.94 8.49
C SER A 122 3.48 -13.53 8.65
N ALA A 123 2.71 -12.52 8.23
CA ALA A 123 3.05 -11.10 8.38
C ALA A 123 1.78 -10.24 8.30
N LEU A 124 1.82 -9.08 8.95
CA LEU A 124 0.81 -8.04 8.80
C LEU A 124 1.40 -6.92 7.97
N ILE A 125 0.74 -6.55 6.87
CA ILE A 125 1.20 -5.51 5.95
C ILE A 125 0.17 -4.40 5.93
N ALA A 126 0.62 -3.15 6.03
CA ALA A 126 -0.19 -1.97 5.78
C ALA A 126 0.49 -1.07 4.75
N ALA A 127 -0.18 -0.82 3.64
CA ALA A 127 0.19 0.22 2.68
C ALA A 127 -0.51 1.52 3.09
N VAL A 128 0.23 2.63 3.15
CA VAL A 128 -0.23 3.94 3.62
C VAL A 128 0.19 5.02 2.64
N TYR A 129 -0.71 5.95 2.34
CA TYR A 129 -0.40 7.17 1.59
C TYR A 129 -0.72 8.40 2.43
N ARG A 130 0.21 9.36 2.43
CA ARG A 130 -0.01 10.71 2.94
C ARG A 130 0.05 11.70 1.76
N PRO A 131 -1.04 12.40 1.43
CA PRO A 131 -0.97 13.49 0.47
C PRO A 131 0.01 14.59 0.93
N PRO A 132 0.77 15.25 0.03
CA PRO A 132 1.78 16.24 0.40
C PRO A 132 1.21 17.43 1.19
N ASP A 133 -0.01 17.85 0.83
CA ASP A 133 -0.72 18.97 1.47
C ASP A 133 -1.47 18.56 2.76
N TYR A 134 -1.51 17.26 3.10
CA TYR A 134 -2.20 16.80 4.30
C TYR A 134 -1.39 17.11 5.56
N SER A 135 -2.01 17.73 6.56
CA SER A 135 -1.33 18.13 7.81
C SER A 135 -0.60 16.95 8.46
N VAL A 136 0.71 17.10 8.66
CA VAL A 136 1.52 16.08 9.35
C VAL A 136 0.98 15.78 10.74
N ARG A 137 0.44 16.78 11.45
CA ARG A 137 -0.17 16.60 12.78
C ARG A 137 -1.39 15.69 12.73
N SER A 138 -2.29 15.92 11.77
CA SER A 138 -3.49 15.10 11.61
C SER A 138 -3.13 13.69 11.18
N PHE A 139 -2.19 13.57 10.24
CA PHE A 139 -1.65 12.29 9.81
C PHE A 139 -1.06 11.48 10.98
N LEU A 140 -0.22 12.08 11.83
CA LEU A 140 0.37 11.40 12.97
C LEU A 140 -0.69 10.88 13.95
N SER A 141 -1.76 11.64 14.19
CA SER A 141 -2.87 11.18 15.04
C SER A 141 -3.49 9.89 14.48
N ASN A 142 -3.80 9.87 13.19
CA ASN A 142 -4.47 8.73 12.55
C ASN A 142 -3.51 7.55 12.33
N LEU A 143 -2.24 7.83 12.02
CA LEU A 143 -1.18 6.83 11.96
C LEU A 143 -0.99 6.16 13.33
N GLY A 144 -1.04 6.91 14.43
CA GLY A 144 -1.00 6.36 15.78
C GLY A 144 -2.12 5.34 16.02
N SER A 145 -3.36 5.68 15.66
CA SER A 145 -4.51 4.77 15.78
C SER A 145 -4.40 3.54 14.88
N LEU A 146 -3.82 3.69 13.67
CA LEU A 146 -3.50 2.57 12.80
C LEU A 146 -2.48 1.64 13.46
N LEU A 147 -1.37 2.18 13.98
CA LEU A 147 -0.32 1.39 14.62
C LEU A 147 -0.85 0.68 15.88
N ASP A 148 -1.64 1.35 16.72
CA ASP A 148 -2.29 0.72 17.87
C ASP A 148 -3.12 -0.50 17.45
N SER A 149 -3.90 -0.36 16.38
CA SER A 149 -4.74 -1.43 15.87
C SER A 149 -3.93 -2.58 15.25
N LEU A 150 -2.85 -2.27 14.53
CA LEU A 150 -1.95 -3.28 13.97
C LEU A 150 -1.20 -4.05 15.07
N GLU A 151 -0.76 -3.37 16.12
CA GLU A 151 -0.01 -3.95 17.24
C GLU A 151 -0.87 -4.87 18.12
N ILE A 152 -2.18 -4.62 18.20
CA ILE A 152 -3.13 -5.51 18.88
C ILE A 152 -3.35 -6.82 18.08
N MET A 153 -3.13 -6.79 16.76
CA MET A 153 -3.19 -8.01 15.96
C MET A 153 -1.93 -8.84 16.21
N ASP A 154 -2.08 -9.97 16.91
CA ASP A 154 -1.00 -10.93 17.21
C ASP A 154 -0.51 -11.65 15.93
N CYS A 155 0.18 -10.90 15.08
CA CYS A 155 0.73 -11.32 13.80
C CYS A 155 1.97 -10.50 13.47
N HIS A 156 3.11 -11.17 13.34
CA HIS A 156 4.40 -10.51 13.17
C HIS A 156 5.21 -11.11 12.00
N PRO A 157 6.05 -10.31 11.31
CA PRO A 157 6.29 -8.89 11.56
C PRO A 157 5.10 -8.04 11.14
N ILE A 158 5.05 -6.82 11.68
CA ILE A 158 4.22 -5.75 11.15
C ILE A 158 5.11 -4.96 10.20
N ILE A 159 4.64 -4.78 8.97
CA ILE A 159 5.32 -4.04 7.90
C ILE A 159 4.38 -2.91 7.47
N VAL A 160 4.86 -1.68 7.55
CA VAL A 160 4.12 -0.50 7.07
C VAL A 160 4.94 0.15 5.98
N CYS A 161 4.36 0.36 4.80
CA CYS A 161 5.05 0.95 3.66
C CYS A 161 4.18 1.93 2.88
N GLY A 162 4.81 2.75 2.05
CA GLY A 162 4.15 3.64 1.10
C GLY A 162 4.79 5.02 1.03
N ASP A 163 4.08 5.97 0.43
CA ASP A 163 4.55 7.36 0.27
C ASP A 163 4.04 8.22 1.43
N PHE A 164 4.98 8.67 2.26
CA PHE A 164 4.68 9.48 3.44
C PHE A 164 4.77 10.98 3.17
N ASN A 165 5.24 11.40 1.98
CA ASN A 165 5.53 12.79 1.63
C ASN A 165 6.29 13.55 2.75
N GLU A 166 7.18 12.86 3.46
CA GLU A 166 8.11 13.40 4.48
C GLU A 166 9.54 13.07 4.04
N ASN A 167 10.29 14.08 3.60
CA ASN A 167 11.64 13.88 3.08
C ASN A 167 12.65 13.62 4.20
N LEU A 168 13.07 12.35 4.35
CA LEU A 168 14.06 11.96 5.36
C LEU A 168 15.47 12.51 5.10
N LEU A 169 15.77 12.98 3.88
CA LEU A 169 17.04 13.64 3.55
C LEU A 169 17.01 15.15 3.83
N SER A 170 15.86 15.71 4.18
CA SER A 170 15.77 17.12 4.56
C SER A 170 16.31 17.38 5.97
N ASN A 171 16.64 18.65 6.25
CA ASN A 171 17.02 19.12 7.58
C ASN A 171 15.82 19.42 8.49
N ALA A 172 14.59 19.19 8.02
CA ALA A 172 13.40 19.36 8.83
C ALA A 172 13.29 18.23 9.89
N GLY A 173 12.42 18.45 10.89
CA GLY A 173 12.04 17.38 11.81
C GLY A 173 11.38 16.22 11.06
N LYS A 174 11.49 15.00 11.60
CA LYS A 174 11.03 13.75 10.96
C LYS A 174 10.02 13.05 11.86
N PRO A 175 8.90 13.69 12.21
CA PRO A 175 8.00 13.18 13.23
C PRO A 175 7.35 11.84 12.86
N ILE A 176 7.19 11.52 11.56
CA ILE A 176 6.70 10.19 11.14
C ILE A 176 7.76 9.13 11.47
N LEU A 177 9.02 9.36 11.11
CA LEU A 177 10.13 8.48 11.47
C LEU A 177 10.22 8.29 13.00
N GLU A 178 10.15 9.39 13.75
CA GLU A 178 10.23 9.38 15.22
C GLU A 178 9.09 8.56 15.85
N MET A 179 7.86 8.65 15.31
CA MET A 179 6.71 7.85 15.76
C MET A 179 6.98 6.34 15.62
N PHE A 180 7.43 5.90 14.45
CA PHE A 180 7.75 4.49 14.22
C PHE A 180 8.91 4.01 15.11
N GLN A 181 9.98 4.80 15.21
CA GLN A 181 11.13 4.46 16.05
C GLN A 181 10.78 4.37 17.54
N SER A 182 9.90 5.25 18.03
CA SER A 182 9.42 5.21 19.42
C SER A 182 8.66 3.92 19.76
N ARG A 183 8.12 3.24 18.75
CA ARG A 183 7.42 1.95 18.86
C ARG A 183 8.30 0.75 18.48
N GLY A 184 9.60 0.95 18.28
CA GLY A 184 10.57 -0.12 18.00
C GLY A 184 10.63 -0.58 16.54
N TYR A 185 10.00 0.13 15.61
CA TYR A 185 10.12 -0.18 14.19
C TYR A 185 11.44 0.33 13.63
N ALA A 186 12.02 -0.44 12.71
CA ALA A 186 13.15 -0.01 11.90
C ALA A 186 12.67 0.51 10.55
N GLN A 187 13.23 1.63 10.11
CA GLN A 187 13.07 2.13 8.74
C GLN A 187 14.17 1.50 7.85
N LEU A 188 13.78 0.95 6.70
CA LEU A 188 14.66 0.10 5.88
C LEU A 188 15.27 0.77 4.64
N ILE A 189 14.68 1.87 4.15
CA ILE A 189 15.05 2.47 2.86
C ILE A 189 15.97 3.67 3.08
N THR A 190 17.19 3.60 2.55
CA THR A 190 18.23 4.61 2.78
C THR A 190 18.66 5.37 1.54
N ALA A 191 18.26 4.90 0.35
CA ALA A 191 18.54 5.55 -0.93
C ALA A 191 17.36 6.42 -1.39
N THR A 192 17.61 7.40 -2.26
CA THR A 192 16.58 8.28 -2.82
C THR A 192 15.54 7.50 -3.62
N THR A 193 14.26 7.84 -3.47
CA THR A 193 13.13 7.14 -4.08
C THR A 193 12.46 7.93 -5.21
N THR A 194 13.04 9.07 -5.59
CA THR A 194 12.48 9.96 -6.62
C THR A 194 13.58 10.55 -7.49
N GLU A 195 13.23 10.95 -8.71
CA GLU A 195 14.18 11.61 -9.63
C GLU A 195 14.78 12.93 -9.07
N LYS A 196 14.06 13.61 -8.17
CA LYS A 196 14.56 14.83 -7.49
C LYS A 196 15.44 14.54 -6.27
N ASN A 197 15.93 13.32 -6.11
CA ASN A 197 16.80 12.93 -5.01
C ASN A 197 16.15 13.15 -3.62
N THR A 198 14.84 12.90 -3.50
CA THR A 198 14.13 12.87 -2.22
C THR A 198 13.85 11.44 -1.77
N LEU A 199 13.76 11.23 -0.45
CA LEU A 199 13.44 9.94 0.18
C LEU A 199 12.08 10.08 0.87
N LEU A 200 11.03 9.67 0.16
CA LEU A 200 9.62 9.83 0.56
C LEU A 200 8.91 8.48 0.78
N ASP A 201 9.33 7.48 0.00
CA ASP A 201 8.77 6.14 -0.01
C ASP A 201 9.52 5.27 0.99
N LEU A 202 8.84 4.86 2.06
CA LEU A 202 9.50 4.23 3.21
C LEU A 202 8.92 2.83 3.47
N ILE A 203 9.75 1.97 4.07
CA ILE A 203 9.31 0.70 4.65
C ILE A 203 9.74 0.68 6.11
N PHE A 204 8.78 0.46 7.00
CA PHE A 204 8.97 0.26 8.43
C PHE A 204 8.64 -1.18 8.81
N ILE A 205 9.46 -1.80 9.66
CA ILE A 205 9.27 -3.19 10.11
C ILE A 205 9.47 -3.32 11.63
N SER A 206 8.56 -4.02 12.31
CA SER A 206 8.63 -4.23 13.78
C SER A 206 9.68 -5.27 14.22
N GLN A 207 10.13 -6.12 13.30
CA GLN A 207 11.14 -7.15 13.54
C GLN A 207 12.24 -7.07 12.46
N PRO A 208 13.16 -6.09 12.53
CA PRO A 208 14.17 -5.85 11.50
C PRO A 208 15.02 -7.08 11.17
N GLN A 209 15.27 -7.95 12.13
CA GLN A 209 16.00 -9.21 11.94
C GLN A 209 15.34 -10.17 10.94
N ARG A 210 14.05 -9.98 10.63
CA ARG A 210 13.34 -10.76 9.61
C ARG A 210 13.51 -10.21 8.21
N CYS A 211 14.01 -8.98 8.05
CA CYS A 211 14.35 -8.41 6.76
C CYS A 211 15.75 -8.89 6.34
N LEU A 212 15.82 -9.66 5.26
CA LEU A 212 17.07 -10.15 4.69
C LEU A 212 17.75 -9.08 3.83
N HIS A 213 16.96 -8.39 2.99
CA HIS A 213 17.43 -7.37 2.06
C HIS A 213 16.36 -6.30 1.89
N SER A 214 16.77 -5.06 1.63
CA SER A 214 15.87 -3.96 1.28
C SER A 214 16.58 -2.99 0.35
N GLY A 215 15.81 -2.19 -0.38
CA GLY A 215 16.39 -1.15 -1.23
C GLY A 215 15.37 -0.49 -2.15
N VAL A 216 15.92 0.20 -3.15
CA VAL A 216 15.21 0.94 -4.18
C VAL A 216 15.50 0.27 -5.52
N MET A 217 14.46 0.04 -6.32
CA MET A 217 14.57 -0.44 -7.70
C MET A 217 14.40 0.73 -8.65
N ASN A 218 15.20 0.81 -9.71
CA ASN A 218 15.03 1.84 -10.71
C ASN A 218 13.88 1.48 -11.65
N THR A 219 12.99 2.43 -11.90
CA THR A 219 11.99 2.35 -12.98
C THR A 219 12.39 3.23 -14.15
N TYR A 220 11.84 2.91 -15.32
CA TYR A 220 12.10 3.67 -16.54
C TYR A 220 11.06 4.77 -16.79
N TYR A 221 9.86 4.65 -16.22
CA TYR A 221 8.69 5.45 -16.61
C TYR A 221 7.97 6.16 -15.46
N SER A 222 8.36 5.94 -14.19
CA SER A 222 7.75 6.61 -13.04
C SER A 222 8.72 7.62 -12.40
N TYR A 223 8.15 8.72 -11.89
CA TYR A 223 8.89 9.69 -11.10
C TYR A 223 9.35 9.12 -9.74
N HIS A 224 8.60 8.14 -9.22
CA HIS A 224 8.96 7.37 -8.03
C HIS A 224 9.61 6.05 -8.42
N ASN A 225 10.63 5.69 -7.67
CA ASN A 225 11.30 4.40 -7.75
C ASN A 225 10.71 3.44 -6.70
N PRO A 226 10.28 2.22 -7.09
CA PRO A 226 9.76 1.22 -6.18
C PRO A 226 10.74 0.89 -5.06
N VAL A 227 10.20 0.69 -3.86
CA VAL A 227 10.96 0.21 -2.71
C VAL A 227 10.62 -1.24 -2.41
N PHE A 228 11.58 -2.01 -1.91
CA PHE A 228 11.38 -3.42 -1.60
C PHE A 228 12.00 -3.82 -0.27
N CYS A 229 11.45 -4.88 0.32
CA CYS A 229 12.09 -5.65 1.36
C CYS A 229 11.84 -7.15 1.14
N VAL A 230 12.80 -7.99 1.52
CA VAL A 230 12.74 -9.44 1.43
C VAL A 230 12.63 -9.99 2.85
N VAL A 231 11.52 -10.66 3.15
CA VAL A 231 11.22 -11.15 4.51
C VAL A 231 11.49 -12.65 4.60
N SER A 232 12.19 -13.06 5.66
CA SER A 232 12.45 -14.46 5.95
C SER A 232 11.17 -15.23 6.32
N SER A 233 11.04 -16.44 5.77
CA SER A 233 9.98 -17.40 6.09
C SER A 233 10.23 -18.14 7.41
N ASN A 234 11.44 -18.07 7.95
CA ASN A 234 11.77 -18.78 9.18
C ASN A 234 11.16 -18.04 10.37
N SER A 235 10.47 -18.78 11.23
CA SER A 235 10.13 -18.29 12.57
C SER A 235 11.43 -18.26 13.39
N VAL A 236 11.80 -17.09 13.89
CA VAL A 236 12.91 -16.94 14.84
C VAL A 236 12.50 -17.56 16.17
#